data_AF-A0AAV5WT01-F1
#
_entry.id   AF-A0AAV5WT01-F1
#
_cell.length_a   1.000
_cell.length_b   1.000
_cell.length_c   1.000
_cell.angle_alpha   90.00
_cell.angle_beta   90.00
_cell.angle_gamma   90.00
#
_symmetry.space_group_name_H-M   'P 1'
#
loop_
_entity.id
_entity.type
_entity.pdbx_description
1 polymer ?
#
loop_
_entity_poly.entity_id
_entity_poly.type
_entity_poly.pdbx_seq_one_letter_code
_entity_poly.pdbx_strand_id
1 'polypeptide(L)'
;HQRLIDFLGDFDDSIRASAKEEYEKARMTNPSLKDSSLSPLTSSPLCPLCFCRPDTDFYRLEACGHVHCHKCINHQISSELASRSFPIVCKS
;
A
#
# COMPACT_ATOMS: atom_id res chain seq x y z
N HIS A 1 34.61 -18.79 30.85
CA HIS A 1 33.17 -18.51 30.66
C HIS A 1 32.96 -17.29 29.77
N GLN A 2 33.55 -16.12 30.07
CA GLN A 2 33.37 -14.90 29.26
C GLN A 2 33.77 -15.04 27.78
N ARG A 3 34.96 -15.60 27.49
CA ARG A 3 35.47 -15.78 26.11
C ARG A 3 34.57 -16.62 25.19
N LEU A 4 33.78 -17.54 25.75
CA LEU A 4 32.84 -18.35 24.96
C LEU A 4 31.58 -17.56 24.60
N ILE A 5 31.17 -16.64 25.47
CA ILE A 5 30.03 -15.75 25.24
C ILE A 5 30.38 -14.76 24.13
N ASP A 6 31.58 -14.19 24.19
CA ASP A 6 32.06 -13.24 23.18
C ASP A 6 32.18 -13.92 21.80
N PHE A 7 32.69 -15.16 21.76
CA PHE A 7 32.79 -15.95 20.53
C PHE A 7 31.42 -16.31 19.90
N LEU A 8 30.41 -16.60 20.73
CA LEU A 8 29.05 -16.86 20.26
C LEU A 8 28.39 -15.58 19.72
N GLY A 9 28.65 -14.43 20.34
CA GLY A 9 28.20 -13.13 19.85
C GLY A 9 28.75 -12.80 18.45
N ASP A 10 30.05 -12.99 18.25
CA ASP A 10 30.69 -12.77 16.95
C ASP A 10 30.14 -13.71 15.86
N PHE A 11 29.82 -14.96 16.22
CA PHE A 11 29.22 -15.93 15.31
C PHE A 11 27.78 -15.54 14.91
N ASP A 12 26.97 -15.10 15.88
CA ASP A 12 25.60 -14.64 15.65
C ASP A 12 25.56 -13.37 14.77
N ASP A 13 26.51 -12.45 14.98
CA ASP A 13 26.65 -11.26 14.15
C ASP A 13 27.09 -11.59 12.73
N SER A 14 27.97 -12.58 12.56
CA SER A 14 28.39 -13.08 11.25
C SER A 14 27.23 -13.72 10.48
N ILE A 15 26.42 -14.56 11.15
CA ILE A 15 25.22 -15.15 10.55
C ILE A 15 24.22 -14.07 10.15
N ARG A 16 24.00 -13.07 11.01
CA ARG A 16 23.09 -11.95 10.73
C ARG A 16 23.56 -11.13 9.53
N ALA A 17 24.86 -10.87 9.41
CA ALA A 17 25.43 -10.17 8.27
C ALA A 17 25.25 -10.97 6.97
N SER A 18 25.50 -12.28 7.00
CA SER A 18 25.31 -13.18 5.85
C SER A 18 23.85 -13.22 5.40
N ALA A 19 22.91 -13.36 6.35
CA ALA A 19 21.47 -13.37 6.05
C ALA A 19 21.00 -12.03 5.43
N LYS A 20 21.53 -10.90 5.90
CA LYS A 20 21.23 -9.58 5.35
C LYS A 20 21.73 -9.45 3.90
N GLU A 21 22.95 -9.90 3.63
CA GLU A 21 23.53 -9.85 2.28
C GLU A 21 22.76 -10.76 1.30
N GLU A 22 22.39 -11.96 1.72
CA GLU A 22 21.58 -12.88 0.91
C GLU A 22 20.21 -12.29 0.57
N TYR A 23 19.54 -11.65 1.55
CA TYR A 23 18.27 -10.98 1.33
C TYR A 23 18.39 -9.82 0.32
N GLU A 24 19.47 -9.03 0.43
CA GLU A 24 19.71 -7.88 -0.45
C GLU A 24 20.05 -8.33 -1.88
N LYS A 25 20.82 -9.41 -2.04
CA LYS A 25 21.04 -10.06 -3.34
C LYS A 25 19.73 -10.58 -3.93
N ALA A 26 18.89 -11.26 -3.15
CA ALA A 26 17.60 -11.78 -3.59
C ALA A 26 16.63 -10.66 -4.03
N ARG A 27 16.65 -9.51 -3.34
CA ARG A 27 15.88 -8.31 -3.72
C ARG A 27 16.34 -7.72 -5.06
N MET A 28 17.63 -7.76 -5.37
CA MET A 28 18.16 -7.20 -6.61
C MET A 28 17.92 -8.10 -7.82
N THR A 29 17.91 -9.42 -7.62
CA THR A 29 17.77 -10.42 -8.69
C THR A 29 16.33 -10.83 -9.00
N ASN A 30 15.38 -10.66 -8.07
CA ASN A 30 13.95 -10.92 -8.33
C ASN A 30 13.20 -9.64 -8.71
N PRO A 31 12.80 -9.45 -9.99
CA PRO A 31 11.99 -8.30 -10.40
C PRO A 31 10.60 -8.29 -9.73
N SER A 32 10.08 -9.44 -9.29
CA SER A 32 8.83 -9.55 -8.53
C SER A 32 8.86 -8.89 -7.14
N LEU A 33 10.04 -8.62 -6.58
CA LEU A 33 10.21 -7.89 -5.30
C LEU A 33 10.49 -6.39 -5.50
N LYS A 34 10.67 -5.94 -6.75
CA LYS A 34 10.78 -4.52 -7.13
C LYS A 34 9.44 -3.88 -7.42
N ASP A 35 8.36 -4.64 -7.36
CA ASP A 35 7.01 -4.11 -7.45
C ASP A 35 6.69 -3.34 -6.17
N SER A 36 7.05 -2.06 -6.20
CA SER A 36 6.57 -1.02 -5.29
C SER A 36 5.03 -0.90 -5.30
N SER A 37 4.31 -1.71 -6.08
CA SER A 37 2.86 -1.83 -6.02
C SER A 37 2.38 -2.52 -4.74
N LEU A 38 3.25 -3.25 -4.03
CA LEU A 38 2.91 -3.97 -2.80
C LEU A 38 3.31 -3.26 -1.50
N SER A 39 4.05 -2.16 -1.56
CA SER A 39 4.28 -1.34 -0.36
C SER A 39 2.98 -0.57 -0.04
N PRO A 40 2.41 -0.71 1.18
CA PRO A 40 1.21 0.04 1.58
C PRO A 40 1.40 1.57 1.51
N LEU A 41 2.66 2.02 1.48
CA LEU A 41 3.06 3.42 1.40
C LEU A 41 3.16 3.96 -0.03
N THR A 42 3.13 3.10 -1.05
CA THR A 42 3.31 3.47 -2.47
C THR A 42 2.16 2.98 -3.37
N SER A 43 1.15 2.31 -2.81
CA SER A 43 -0.07 1.99 -3.55
C SER A 43 -0.77 3.28 -3.94
N SER A 44 -0.73 3.64 -5.22
CA SER A 44 -1.52 4.75 -5.71
C SER A 44 -2.98 4.55 -5.30
N PRO A 45 -3.67 5.59 -4.84
CA PRO A 45 -5.05 5.46 -4.38
C PRO A 45 -5.89 4.88 -5.51
N LEU A 46 -6.65 3.82 -5.23
CA LEU A 46 -7.60 3.22 -6.16
C LEU A 46 -9.01 3.67 -5.81
N CYS A 47 -9.85 3.82 -6.82
CA CYS A 47 -11.26 4.06 -6.60
C CYS A 47 -11.92 2.81 -5.99
N PRO A 48 -12.65 2.90 -4.86
CA PRO A 48 -13.21 1.72 -4.18
C PRO A 48 -14.34 1.05 -4.97
N LEU A 49 -14.91 1.74 -5.98
CA LEU A 49 -16.03 1.23 -6.78
C LEU A 49 -15.59 0.49 -8.05
N CYS A 50 -14.60 1.04 -8.77
CA CYS A 50 -14.11 0.45 -10.04
C CYS A 50 -12.73 -0.21 -9.93
N PHE A 51 -12.02 -0.03 -8.81
CA PHE A 51 -10.61 -0.38 -8.63
C PHE A 51 -9.66 0.22 -9.69
N CYS A 52 -10.13 1.25 -10.39
CA CYS A 52 -9.35 1.96 -11.38
C CYS A 52 -8.43 3.00 -10.72
N ARG A 53 -7.24 3.19 -11.29
CA ARG A 53 -6.31 4.25 -10.87
C ARG A 53 -6.90 5.60 -11.31
N PRO A 54 -7.33 6.47 -10.39
CA PRO A 54 -7.87 7.77 -10.73
C PRO A 54 -6.81 8.65 -11.40
N ASP A 55 -7.22 9.46 -12.38
CA ASP A 55 -6.39 10.50 -12.99
C ASP A 55 -6.05 11.60 -11.95
N THR A 56 -5.26 12.61 -12.32
CA THR A 56 -4.88 13.72 -11.42
C THR A 56 -6.09 14.45 -10.82
N ASP A 57 -7.21 14.45 -11.53
CA ASP A 57 -8.46 15.10 -11.14
C ASP A 57 -9.41 14.11 -10.45
N PHE A 58 -9.02 13.66 -9.26
CA PHE A 58 -9.83 12.75 -8.44
C PHE A 58 -10.58 13.49 -7.32
N TYR A 59 -11.67 12.89 -6.85
CA TYR A 59 -12.44 13.42 -5.72
C TYR A 59 -12.11 12.66 -4.44
N ARG A 60 -11.96 13.38 -3.33
CA ARG A 60 -11.90 12.81 -1.98
C ARG A 60 -13.16 13.17 -1.23
N LEU A 61 -13.78 12.18 -0.60
CA LEU A 61 -14.85 12.44 0.35
C LEU A 61 -14.23 12.95 1.66
N GLU A 62 -14.62 14.14 2.11
CA GLU A 62 -14.10 14.78 3.33
C GLU A 62 -14.21 13.91 4.59
N ALA A 63 -15.25 13.07 4.69
CA ALA A 63 -15.49 12.25 5.86
C ALA A 63 -14.52 11.07 6.03
N CYS A 64 -14.07 10.44 4.92
CA CYS A 64 -13.30 9.20 4.97
C CYS A 64 -11.98 9.25 4.19
N GLY A 65 -11.73 10.30 3.41
CA GLY A 65 -10.52 10.48 2.61
C GLY A 65 -10.38 9.54 1.40
N HIS A 66 -11.34 8.64 1.17
CA HIS A 66 -11.31 7.69 0.05
C HIS A 66 -11.39 8.42 -1.29
N VAL A 67 -10.51 8.04 -2.20
CA VAL A 67 -10.40 8.62 -3.53
C VAL A 67 -11.38 7.94 -4.47
N HIS A 68 -12.15 8.73 -5.23
CA HIS A 68 -13.07 8.23 -6.25
C HIS A 68 -12.69 8.79 -7.62
N CYS A 69 -12.83 7.97 -8.67
CA CYS A 69 -12.69 8.47 -10.03
C CYS A 69 -13.93 9.31 -10.43
N HIS A 70 -13.74 10.23 -11.38
CA HIS A 70 -14.78 11.16 -11.82
C HIS A 70 -16.07 10.45 -12.27
N LYS A 71 -15.96 9.32 -12.95
CA LYS A 71 -17.14 8.57 -13.44
C LYS A 71 -17.96 7.99 -12.29
N CYS A 72 -17.30 7.33 -11.34
CA CYS A 72 -17.97 6.66 -10.23
C CYS A 72 -18.60 7.66 -9.27
N ILE A 73 -17.92 8.76 -8.94
CA ILE A 73 -18.49 9.76 -8.04
C ILE A 73 -19.71 10.46 -8.65
N ASN A 74 -19.67 10.81 -9.93
CA ASN A 74 -20.83 11.41 -10.61
C ASN A 74 -22.01 10.44 -10.72
N HIS A 75 -21.74 9.17 -11.00
CA HIS A 75 -22.78 8.15 -11.02
C HIS A 75 -23.44 8.00 -9.64
N GLN A 76 -22.63 7.96 -8.57
CA GLN A 76 -23.14 7.91 -7.21
C GLN A 76 -23.98 9.15 -6.89
N ILE A 77 -23.45 10.36 -7.10
CA ILE A 77 -24.18 11.62 -6.86
C ILE A 77 -25.52 11.62 -7.61
N SER A 78 -25.52 11.23 -8.89
CA SER A 78 -26.72 11.21 -9.72
C SER A 78 -27.76 10.21 -9.18
N SER A 79 -27.30 9.03 -8.74
CA SER A 79 -28.16 8.02 -8.15
C SER A 79 -28.75 8.49 -6.82
N GLU A 80 -27.94 9.05 -5.92
CA GLU A 80 -28.37 9.54 -4.60
C GLU A 80 -29.33 10.73 -4.74
N LEU A 81 -29.11 11.61 -5.72
CA LEU A 81 -30.05 12.69 -6.07
C LEU A 81 -31.41 12.13 -6.50
N ALA A 82 -31.42 11.09 -7.33
CA ALA A 82 -32.65 10.46 -7.80
C ALA A 82 -33.40 9.75 -6.66
N SER A 83 -32.69 9.06 -5.77
CA SER A 83 -33.26 8.38 -4.59
C SER A 83 -33.52 9.30 -3.40
N ARG A 84 -33.11 10.58 -3.47
CA ARG A 84 -33.17 11.57 -2.38
C ARG A 84 -32.50 11.08 -1.09
N SER A 85 -31.48 10.25 -1.22
CA SER A 85 -30.74 9.70 -0.09
C SER A 85 -29.53 10.59 0.21
N PHE A 86 -29.71 11.45 1.21
CA PHE A 86 -28.70 12.35 1.72
C PHE A 86 -28.46 12.08 3.21
N PRO A 87 -27.23 12.26 3.72
CA PRO A 87 -26.02 12.73 3.03
C PRO A 87 -25.34 11.65 2.17
N ILE A 88 -24.54 12.08 1.18
CA ILE A 88 -23.74 11.16 0.37
C ILE A 88 -22.66 10.54 1.24
N VAL A 89 -22.71 9.22 1.41
CA VAL A 89 -21.74 8.44 2.20
C VAL A 89 -20.76 7.68 1.31
N CYS A 90 -19.57 7.39 1.82
CA CYS A 90 -18.64 6.50 1.13
C CYS A 90 -19.19 5.07 1.14
N LYS A 91 -19.22 4.42 -0.03
CA LYS A 91 -19.67 3.02 -0.20
C LYS A 91 -18.50 2.04 -0.28
N SER A 92 -17.44 2.31 0.48
CA SER A 92 -16.23 1.45 0.54
C SER A 92 -16.43 0.24 1.43
#